data_AF-A0A9E4CBG9-F1
#
_entry.id   AF-A0A9E4CBG9-F1
#
_cell.length_a   1.000
_cell.length_b   1.000
_cell.length_c   1.000
_cell.angle_alpha   90.00
_cell.angle_beta   90.00
_cell.angle_gamma   90.00
#
_symmetry.space_group_name_H-M   'P 1'
#
loop_
_entity.id
_entity.type
_entity.pdbx_description
1 polymer ?
#
loop_
_entity_poly.entity_id
_entity_poly.type
_entity_poly.pdbx_seq_one_letter_code
_entity_poly.pdbx_strand_id
1 'polypeptide(L)'
;MAKKTKVIVCGFGRVGREFARLIHEKSERLQAAYGLDAVIVGIGELNGSLHSTYGLDAAKTADAFEREGGFAGHPNLVADWQGLDLVRSAQADALIE
;
A
#
# COMPACT_ATOMS: atom_id res chain seq x y z
N MET A 1 -18.42 0.73 14.71
CA MET A 1 -17.71 -0.19 13.78
C MET A 1 -16.72 0.66 12.99
N ALA A 2 -15.47 0.20 12.83
CA ALA A 2 -14.46 0.99 12.11
C ALA A 2 -14.79 1.06 10.61
N LYS A 3 -14.57 2.22 9.99
CA LYS A 3 -14.74 2.44 8.56
C LYS A 3 -13.53 1.88 7.81
N LYS A 4 -13.78 0.90 6.96
CA LYS A 4 -12.79 0.42 5.99
C LYS A 4 -12.45 1.54 5.01
N THR A 5 -11.17 1.88 4.92
CA THR A 5 -10.64 2.98 4.11
C THR A 5 -9.51 2.44 3.25
N LYS A 6 -9.71 2.44 1.93
CA LYS A 6 -8.74 1.98 0.95
C LYS A 6 -7.69 3.06 0.72
N VAL A 7 -6.42 2.70 0.89
CA VAL A 7 -5.30 3.62 0.76
C VAL A 7 -4.38 3.15 -0.36
N ILE A 8 -3.89 4.10 -1.16
CA ILE A 8 -2.76 3.86 -2.06
C ILE A 8 -1.55 4.66 -1.59
N VAL A 9 -0.37 4.09 -1.76
CA VAL A 9 0.92 4.73 -1.44
C VAL A 9 1.69 4.94 -2.74
N CYS A 10 1.98 6.17 -3.11
CA CYS A 10 2.85 6.49 -4.24
C CYS A 10 4.24 6.84 -3.70
N GLY A 11 5.24 6.09 -4.14
CA GLY A 11 6.59 6.12 -3.56
C GLY A 11 6.73 5.09 -2.44
N PHE A 12 7.59 4.09 -2.68
CA PHE A 12 7.90 2.98 -1.79
C PHE A 12 9.39 2.95 -1.41
N GLY A 13 9.96 4.14 -1.29
CA GLY A 13 11.21 4.40 -0.58
C GLY A 13 11.08 4.15 0.93
N ARG A 14 12.04 4.66 1.72
CA ARG A 14 12.08 4.41 3.17
C ARG A 14 10.78 4.82 3.88
N VAL A 15 10.26 6.02 3.58
CA VAL A 15 9.04 6.54 4.21
C VAL A 15 7.82 5.69 3.86
N GLY A 16 7.61 5.37 2.58
CA GLY A 16 6.48 4.53 2.14
C GLY A 16 6.50 3.13 2.78
N ARG A 17 7.69 2.53 2.90
CA ARG A 17 7.87 1.23 3.57
C ARG A 17 7.60 1.29 5.08
N GLU A 18 8.11 2.32 5.76
CA GLU A 18 7.82 2.51 7.18
C GLU A 18 6.34 2.81 7.42
N PHE A 19 5.69 3.59 6.55
CA PHE A 19 4.25 3.82 6.62
C PHE A 19 3.47 2.51 6.48
N ALA A 20 3.82 1.66 5.53
CA ALA A 20 3.21 0.34 5.34
C ALA A 20 3.31 -0.55 6.58
N ARG A 21 4.48 -0.56 7.25
CA ARG A 21 4.69 -1.27 8.52
C ARG A 21 3.87 -0.66 9.65
N LEU A 22 3.89 0.67 9.80
CA LEU A 22 3.20 1.39 10.86
C LEU A 22 1.67 1.27 10.79
N ILE A 23 1.08 1.28 9.59
CA ILE A 23 -0.37 1.09 9.43
C ILE A 23 -0.80 -0.29 9.92
N HIS A 24 0.01 -1.32 9.64
CA HIS A 24 -0.24 -2.66 10.15
C HIS A 24 -0.08 -2.72 11.68
N GLU A 25 1.07 -2.26 12.20
CA GLU A 25 1.40 -2.27 13.64
C GLU A 25 0.37 -1.50 14.47
N LYS A 26 -0.13 -0.36 13.96
CA LYS A 26 -1.06 0.52 14.68
C LYS A 26 -2.53 0.30 14.32
N SER A 27 -2.86 -0.75 13.59
CA SER A 27 -4.22 -1.03 13.11
C SER A 27 -5.26 -1.00 14.24
N GLU A 28 -5.03 -1.71 15.35
CA GLU A 28 -5.93 -1.71 16.50
C GLU A 28 -6.12 -0.31 17.11
N ARG A 29 -5.03 0.46 17.24
CA ARG A 29 -5.07 1.84 17.74
C ARG A 29 -5.85 2.74 16.78
N LEU A 30 -5.68 2.60 15.47
CA LEU A 30 -6.41 3.38 14.47
C LEU A 30 -7.90 3.09 14.53
N GLN A 31 -8.28 1.83 14.70
CA GLN A 31 -9.66 1.42 14.87
C GLN A 31 -10.26 1.97 16.17
N ALA A 32 -9.55 1.86 17.30
CA ALA A 32 -10.04 2.28 18.60
C ALA A 32 -10.13 3.81 18.76
N ALA A 33 -9.12 4.56 18.31
CA ALA A 33 -9.04 6.00 18.51
C ALA A 33 -9.76 6.81 17.42
N TYR A 34 -9.82 6.29 16.20
CA TYR A 34 -10.33 7.05 15.03
C TYR A 34 -11.42 6.33 14.26
N GLY A 35 -11.79 5.10 14.64
CA GLY A 35 -12.74 4.30 13.88
C GLY A 35 -12.24 4.00 12.46
N LEU A 36 -10.92 3.90 12.26
CA LEU A 36 -10.30 3.74 10.94
C LEU A 36 -9.74 2.34 10.78
N ASP A 37 -10.20 1.64 9.75
CA ASP A 37 -9.61 0.40 9.26
C ASP A 37 -8.92 0.66 7.91
N ALA A 38 -7.67 1.12 7.98
CA ALA A 38 -6.89 1.51 6.81
C ALA A 38 -6.30 0.27 6.12
N VAL A 39 -6.67 0.07 4.86
CA VAL A 39 -6.20 -1.07 4.05
C VAL A 39 -5.46 -0.56 2.83
N ILE A 40 -4.18 -0.87 2.74
CA ILE A 40 -3.37 -0.53 1.57
C ILE A 40 -3.80 -1.44 0.42
N VAL A 41 -4.38 -0.87 -0.63
CA VAL A 41 -4.86 -1.59 -1.82
C VAL A 41 -3.91 -1.43 -3.00
N GLY A 42 -2.96 -0.51 -2.93
CA GLY A 42 -1.97 -0.34 -3.98
C GLY A 42 -0.73 0.41 -3.54
N ILE A 43 0.37 0.12 -4.22
CA ILE A 43 1.66 0.77 -4.01
C ILE A 43 2.24 1.11 -5.38
N GLY A 44 2.46 2.40 -5.66
CA GLY A 44 2.96 2.88 -6.93
C GLY A 44 4.45 3.21 -6.86
N GLU A 45 5.22 2.73 -7.83
CA GLU A 45 6.64 3.06 -8.03
C GLU A 45 6.95 3.29 -9.50
N LEU A 46 8.14 3.83 -9.79
CA LEU A 46 8.59 4.09 -11.16
C LEU A 46 8.72 2.82 -12.01
N ASN A 47 9.13 1.72 -11.37
CA ASN A 47 9.43 0.43 -12.02
C ASN A 47 8.28 -0.59 -11.89
N GLY A 48 7.05 -0.11 -11.72
CA GLY A 48 5.86 -0.93 -11.61
C GLY A 48 5.09 -0.69 -10.32
N SER A 49 3.82 -1.05 -10.33
CA SER A 49 2.91 -0.83 -9.20
C SER A 49 2.27 -2.14 -8.76
N LEU A 50 1.94 -2.21 -7.48
CA LEU A 50 1.13 -3.28 -6.91
C LEU A 50 -0.31 -2.84 -6.78
N HIS A 51 -1.25 -3.74 -7.05
CA HIS A 51 -2.67 -3.47 -6.83
C HIS A 51 -3.43 -4.74 -6.41
N SER A 52 -4.27 -4.61 -5.38
CA SER A 52 -5.20 -5.65 -4.91
C SER A 52 -6.46 -4.99 -4.36
N THR A 53 -7.61 -5.33 -4.94
CA THR A 53 -8.92 -4.85 -4.48
C THR A 53 -9.26 -5.31 -3.07
N TYR A 54 -8.62 -6.38 -2.60
CA TYR A 54 -8.83 -6.98 -1.27
C TYR A 54 -7.85 -6.48 -0.22
N GLY A 55 -6.81 -5.75 -0.63
CA GLY A 55 -5.70 -5.30 0.22
C GLY A 55 -4.41 -6.06 -0.05
N LEU A 56 -3.31 -5.42 0.33
CA LEU A 56 -1.94 -5.95 0.29
C LEU A 56 -1.47 -6.25 1.72
N ASP A 57 -0.64 -7.28 1.87
CA ASP A 57 0.16 -7.44 3.09
C ASP A 57 1.33 -6.45 3.03
N ALA A 58 1.04 -5.21 3.40
CA ALA A 58 1.94 -4.08 3.14
C ALA A 58 3.25 -4.19 3.92
N ALA A 59 3.23 -4.76 5.13
CA ALA A 59 4.42 -5.02 5.93
C ALA A 59 5.33 -6.06 5.24
N LYS A 60 4.79 -7.22 4.83
CA LYS A 60 5.57 -8.22 4.08
C LYS A 60 6.07 -7.69 2.75
N THR A 61 5.26 -6.87 2.08
CA THR A 61 5.63 -6.22 0.82
C THR A 61 6.82 -5.28 1.01
N ALA A 62 6.84 -4.49 2.09
CA ALA A 62 7.95 -3.60 2.43
C ALA A 62 9.24 -4.40 2.65
N ASP A 63 9.17 -5.49 3.42
CA ASP A 63 10.34 -6.33 3.73
C ASP A 63 10.88 -7.04 2.49
N ALA A 64 9.99 -7.52 1.60
CA ALA A 64 10.40 -8.12 0.34
C ALA A 64 11.06 -7.10 -0.59
N PHE A 65 10.45 -5.92 -0.75
CA PHE A 65 11.00 -4.85 -1.59
C PHE A 65 12.38 -4.41 -1.14
N GLU A 66 12.61 -4.31 0.18
CA GLU A 66 13.91 -3.93 0.73
C GLU A 66 15.00 -4.99 0.47
N ARG A 67 14.63 -6.28 0.50
CA ARG A 67 15.54 -7.39 0.18
C ARG A 67 15.83 -7.50 -1.32
N GLU A 68 14.83 -7.27 -2.16
CA GLU A 68 14.86 -7.59 -3.60
C GLU A 68 15.11 -6.35 -4.48
N GLY A 69 14.97 -5.14 -3.92
CA GLY A 69 15.16 -3.87 -4.63
C GLY A 69 14.03 -3.49 -5.59
N GLY A 70 12.88 -4.15 -5.50
CA GLY A 70 11.76 -3.95 -6.41
C GLY A 70 10.56 -4.86 -6.11
N PHE A 71 9.61 -4.90 -7.04
CA PHE A 71 8.39 -5.73 -6.97
C PHE A 71 8.46 -7.00 -7.84
N ALA A 72 9.63 -7.31 -8.40
CA ALA A 72 9.77 -8.45 -9.31
C ALA A 72 9.31 -9.76 -8.64
N GLY A 73 8.41 -10.49 -9.29
CA GLY A 73 7.86 -11.73 -8.75
C GLY A 73 6.75 -11.57 -7.70
N HIS A 74 6.37 -10.33 -7.36
CA HIS A 74 5.24 -10.10 -6.46
C HIS A 74 3.91 -10.48 -7.16
N PRO A 75 3.02 -11.28 -6.53
CA PRO A 75 1.83 -11.82 -7.18
C PRO A 75 0.82 -10.75 -7.62
N ASN A 76 0.83 -9.59 -6.96
CA ASN A 76 -0.05 -8.46 -7.28
C ASN A 76 0.63 -7.38 -8.14
N LEU A 77 1.77 -7.69 -8.76
CA LEU A 77 2.47 -6.77 -9.65
C LEU A 77 1.64 -6.54 -10.92
N VAL A 78 1.43 -5.27 -11.25
CA VAL A 78 0.92 -4.82 -12.54
C VAL A 78 2.05 -4.07 -13.22
N ALA A 79 2.81 -4.78 -14.05
CA ALA A 79 4.10 -4.30 -14.57
C ALA A 79 3.98 -2.98 -15.36
N ASP A 80 2.88 -2.80 -16.10
CA ASP A 80 2.67 -1.60 -16.93
C ASP A 80 2.06 -0.42 -16.14
N TRP A 81 1.77 -0.58 -14.85
CA TRP A 81 1.21 0.50 -14.03
C TRP A 81 2.32 1.28 -13.33
N GLN A 82 2.32 2.59 -13.52
CA GLN A 82 3.06 3.54 -12.70
C GLN A 82 2.12 4.17 -11.66
N GLY A 83 2.68 5.02 -10.76
CA GLY A 83 1.91 5.65 -9.69
C GLY A 83 0.65 6.38 -10.18
N LEU A 84 0.71 7.05 -11.34
CA LEU A 84 -0.45 7.74 -11.90
C LEU A 84 -1.54 6.78 -12.39
N ASP A 85 -1.16 5.65 -12.97
CA ASP A 85 -2.12 4.62 -13.41
C ASP A 85 -2.83 4.00 -12.21
N LEU A 86 -2.09 3.80 -11.11
CA LEU A 86 -2.63 3.34 -9.84
C LEU A 86 -3.64 4.35 -9.27
N VAL A 87 -3.27 5.65 -9.21
CA VAL A 87 -4.17 6.72 -8.75
C VAL A 87 -5.48 6.75 -9.54
N ARG A 88 -5.41 6.54 -10.85
CA ARG A 88 -6.59 6.54 -11.73
C ARG A 88 -7.47 5.29 -11.59
N SER A 89 -6.89 4.15 -11.20
CA SER A 89 -7.54 2.84 -11.35
C SER A 89 -7.89 2.15 -10.03
N ALA A 90 -7.17 2.41 -8.95
CA ALA A 90 -7.22 1.61 -7.72
C ALA A 90 -8.48 1.81 -6.84
N GLN A 91 -9.35 2.77 -7.20
CA GLN A 91 -10.57 3.11 -6.44
C GLN A 91 -10.29 3.26 -4.93
N ALA A 92 -9.29 4.07 -4.60
CA ALA A 92 -8.88 4.33 -3.23
C ALA A 92 -9.60 5.56 -2.64
N ASP A 93 -9.76 5.56 -1.32
CA ASP A 93 -10.32 6.68 -0.55
C ASP A 93 -9.25 7.75 -0.25
N ALA A 94 -7.97 7.36 -0.21
CA ALA A 94 -6.86 8.25 0.10
C ALA A 94 -5.57 7.87 -0.66
N LEU A 95 -4.80 8.89 -1.01
CA LEU A 95 -3.44 8.81 -1.54
C LEU A 95 -2.45 9.30 -0.47
N ILE A 96 -1.34 8.58 -0.33
CA ILE A 96 -0.18 8.95 0.49
C ILE A 96 1.04 9.08 -0.43
N GLU A 97 1.76 10.19 -0.33
CA GLU A 97 2.96 10.53 -1.13
C GLU A 97 4.01 11.23 -0.26
#